data_AF-A0A9P5UYZ0-F1
#
_entry.id   AF-A0A9P5UYZ0-F1
#
_cell.length_a   1.000
_cell.length_b   1.000
_cell.length_c   1.000
_cell.angle_alpha   90.00
_cell.angle_beta   90.00
_cell.angle_gamma   90.00
#
_symmetry.space_group_name_H-M   'P 1'
#
loop_
_entity.id
_entity.type
_entity.pdbx_description
1 polymer ?
#
loop_
_entity_poly.entity_id
_entity_poly.type
_entity_poly.pdbx_seq_one_letter_code
_entity_poly.pdbx_strand_id
1 'polypeptide(L)'
;MNQYITRYRQHIIVRRVLYDLLLRLILAKKVHLNKRALDIGEKDDTDFLRTSDKGYYEGDILIGADGAYSAVRQRMYESLRQKGQIPKSDLEDLPFRCTCLVGQTEVLDPEEYPQLKEPICQFWSTLGENKRYSGKIHDWLDNLLDDD
;
A
#
# COMPACT_ATOMS: atom_id res chain seq x y z
N MET A 1 -26.81 13.51 -11.04
CA MET A 1 -26.74 14.23 -9.75
C MET A 1 -25.43 13.80 -9.09
N ASN A 2 -24.32 14.51 -9.35
CA ASN A 2 -22.99 14.14 -8.85
C ASN A 2 -22.72 14.86 -7.54
N GLN A 3 -22.66 14.10 -6.46
CA GLN A 3 -22.40 14.58 -5.11
C GLN A 3 -20.89 14.67 -4.90
N TYR A 4 -20.35 15.89 -4.86
CA TYR A 4 -18.94 16.15 -4.52
C TYR A 4 -18.74 15.91 -3.02
N ILE A 5 -18.24 14.74 -2.64
CA ILE A 5 -18.10 14.34 -1.22
C ILE A 5 -16.96 15.09 -0.50
N THR A 6 -16.05 15.76 -1.21
CA THR A 6 -15.10 16.71 -0.60
C THR A 6 -14.86 17.90 -1.53
N ARG A 7 -14.78 19.13 -1.00
CA ARG A 7 -14.50 20.36 -1.76
C ARG A 7 -13.01 20.52 -2.14
N TYR A 8 -12.18 19.52 -1.86
CA TYR A 8 -10.75 19.53 -2.15
C TYR A 8 -10.49 18.91 -3.51
N ARG A 9 -9.54 19.49 -4.27
CA ARG A 9 -9.02 18.85 -5.47
C ARG A 9 -8.36 17.53 -5.06
N GLN A 10 -8.56 16.48 -5.86
CA GLN A 10 -7.87 15.21 -5.65
C GLN A 10 -6.41 15.40 -6.06
N HIS A 11 -5.50 15.37 -5.09
CA HIS A 11 -4.07 15.40 -5.34
C HIS A 11 -3.55 13.96 -5.44
N ILE A 12 -2.79 13.70 -6.48
CA ILE A 12 -2.01 12.47 -6.62
C ILE A 12 -0.64 12.74 -5.98
N ILE A 13 -0.14 11.80 -5.20
CA ILE A 13 1.18 11.87 -4.60
C ILE A 13 1.87 10.52 -4.74
N VAL A 14 3.16 10.57 -5.09
CA VAL A 14 4.01 9.39 -5.17
C VAL A 14 4.16 8.75 -3.78
N ARG A 15 3.99 7.43 -3.69
CA ARG A 15 4.07 6.68 -2.41
C ARG A 15 5.33 6.99 -1.62
N ARG A 16 6.49 7.09 -2.27
CA ARG A 16 7.77 7.41 -1.62
C ARG A 16 7.72 8.79 -0.97
N VAL A 17 7.23 9.80 -1.68
CA VAL A 17 7.10 11.17 -1.15
C VAL A 17 6.16 11.21 0.04
N LEU A 18 5.02 10.51 -0.05
CA LEU A 18 4.08 10.40 1.08
C LEU A 18 4.73 9.69 2.28
N TYR A 19 5.44 8.58 2.05
CA TYR A 19 6.15 7.84 3.08
C TYR A 19 7.20 8.71 3.78
N ASP A 20 8.01 9.43 3.01
CA ASP A 20 9.05 10.33 3.53
C ASP A 20 8.44 11.48 4.33
N LEU A 21 7.32 12.05 3.86
CA LEU A 21 6.58 13.10 4.56
C LEU A 21 6.08 12.60 5.93
N LEU A 22 5.43 11.43 5.96
CA LEU A 22 4.91 10.84 7.20
C LEU A 22 6.06 10.52 8.17
N LEU A 23 7.17 9.98 7.67
CA LEU A 23 8.31 9.61 8.49
C LEU A 23 8.97 10.84 9.15
N ARG A 24 8.99 12.00 8.48
CA ARG A 24 9.48 13.27 9.05
C ARG A 24 8.61 13.79 10.19
N LEU A 25 7.31 13.49 10.17
CA LEU A 25 6.37 13.94 11.20
C LEU A 25 6.35 13.03 12.44
N ILE A 26 6.91 11.83 12.34
CA ILE A 26 6.94 10.84 13.42
C ILE A 26 8.32 10.84 14.08
N LEU A 27 8.37 10.79 15.41
CA LEU A 27 9.63 10.63 16.13
C LEU A 27 10.30 9.31 15.73
N ALA A 28 11.55 9.37 15.26
CA ALA A 28 12.29 8.21 14.76
C ALA A 28 12.30 7.02 15.74
N LYS A 29 12.39 7.29 17.05
CA LYS A 29 12.36 6.25 18.10
C LYS A 29 11.07 5.43 18.17
N LYS A 30 9.98 5.90 17.57
CA LYS A 30 8.68 5.21 17.51
C LYS A 30 8.57 4.25 16.32
N VAL A 31 9.51 4.29 15.37
CA VAL A 31 9.49 3.47 14.16
C VAL A 31 10.61 2.43 14.25
N HIS A 32 10.24 1.17 14.43
CA HIS A 32 11.17 0.06 14.45
C HIS A 32 11.22 -0.62 13.07
N LEU A 33 12.32 -0.41 12.35
CA LEU A 33 12.55 -1.03 11.04
C LEU A 33 13.05 -2.47 11.18
N ASN A 34 12.97 -3.24 10.09
CA ASN A 34 13.37 -4.66 10.02
C ASN A 34 12.59 -5.58 10.98
N LYS A 35 11.39 -5.16 11.39
CA LYS A 35 10.49 -5.90 12.28
C LYS A 35 9.32 -6.49 11.50
N ARG A 36 9.52 -7.65 10.88
CA ARG A 36 8.41 -8.37 10.23
C ARG A 36 7.65 -9.18 11.27
N ALA A 37 6.35 -8.96 11.40
CA ALA A 37 5.47 -9.75 12.27
C ALA A 37 5.44 -11.23 11.84
N LEU A 38 5.58 -12.15 12.80
CA LEU A 38 5.52 -13.60 12.56
C LEU A 38 4.39 -14.27 13.35
N ASP A 39 4.15 -13.78 14.56
CA ASP A 39 3.23 -14.38 15.50
C ASP A 39 2.68 -13.30 16.43
N ILE A 40 1.43 -13.45 16.82
CA ILE A 40 0.67 -12.52 17.64
C ILE A 40 -0.24 -13.29 18.57
N GLY A 41 -0.68 -12.67 19.66
CA GLY A 41 -1.71 -13.24 20.50
C GLY A 41 -1.92 -12.41 21.75
N GLU A 42 -2.76 -12.94 22.64
CA GLU A 42 -3.09 -12.33 23.92
C GLU A 42 -2.42 -13.12 25.05
N LYS A 43 -1.87 -12.41 26.04
CA LYS A 43 -1.29 -12.97 27.26
C LYS A 43 -1.49 -11.99 28.41
N ASP A 44 -2.05 -12.47 29.52
CA ASP A 44 -2.21 -11.71 30.77
C ASP A 44 -2.83 -10.31 30.56
N ASP A 45 -3.94 -10.24 29.83
CA ASP A 45 -4.64 -9.00 29.44
C ASP A 45 -3.86 -8.02 28.54
N THR A 46 -2.75 -8.48 27.93
CA THR A 46 -1.97 -7.71 26.95
C THR A 46 -1.85 -8.46 25.62
N ASP A 47 -1.75 -7.72 24.52
CA ASP A 47 -1.38 -8.25 23.22
C ASP A 47 0.14 -8.37 23.11
N PHE A 48 0.62 -9.44 22.49
CA PHE A 48 2.03 -9.61 22.14
C PHE A 48 2.26 -9.73 20.64
N LEU A 49 3.48 -9.34 20.23
CA LEU A 49 3.97 -9.47 18.86
C LEU A 49 5.39 -10.08 18.87
N ARG A 50 5.58 -11.15 18.09
CA ARG A 50 6.89 -11.72 17.79
C ARG A 50 7.30 -11.36 16.37
N THR A 51 8.56 -10.96 16.24
CA THR A 51 9.10 -10.45 14.99
C THR A 51 10.22 -11.33 14.43
N SER A 52 10.53 -11.18 13.15
CA SER A 52 11.49 -12.02 12.43
C SER A 52 12.92 -11.97 12.94
N ASP A 53 13.30 -10.88 13.59
CA ASP A 53 14.60 -10.71 14.23
C ASP A 53 14.60 -11.20 15.69
N LYS A 54 13.62 -12.02 16.07
CA LYS A 54 13.39 -12.55 17.42
C LYS A 54 13.00 -11.49 18.45
N GLY A 55 12.63 -10.28 18.02
CA GLY A 55 12.08 -9.27 18.89
C GLY A 55 10.71 -9.67 19.45
N TYR A 56 10.45 -9.24 20.69
CA TYR A 56 9.20 -9.45 21.42
C TYR A 56 8.69 -8.10 21.92
N TYR A 57 7.40 -7.84 21.71
CA TYR A 57 6.73 -6.60 22.06
C TYR A 57 5.41 -6.93 22.75
N GLU A 58 5.05 -6.14 23.76
CA GLU A 58 3.77 -6.22 24.47
C GLU A 58 3.08 -4.85 24.41
N GLY A 59 1.76 -4.84 24.41
CA GLY A 59 0.96 -3.63 24.49
C GLY A 59 -0.53 -3.94 24.67
N ASP A 60 -1.34 -2.93 24.96
CA ASP A 60 -2.77 -3.12 25.21
C ASP A 60 -3.59 -3.34 23.93
N ILE A 61 -3.07 -2.87 22.78
CA ILE A 61 -3.76 -2.92 21.49
C ILE A 61 -2.78 -3.25 20.37
N LEU A 62 -3.05 -4.30 19.62
CA LEU A 62 -2.41 -4.61 18.35
C LEU A 62 -3.23 -4.13 17.14
N ILE A 63 -2.61 -3.34 16.27
CA ILE A 63 -3.24 -2.85 15.02
C ILE A 63 -2.56 -3.46 13.80
N GLY A 64 -3.31 -4.23 13.00
CA GLY A 64 -2.85 -4.80 11.73
C GLY A 64 -2.91 -3.82 10.57
N ALA A 65 -1.77 -3.21 10.21
CA ALA A 65 -1.62 -2.30 9.07
C ALA A 65 -0.57 -2.78 8.04
N ASP A 66 -0.35 -4.10 7.96
CA ASP A 66 0.67 -4.78 7.16
C ASP A 66 0.17 -5.26 5.78
N GLY A 67 -0.95 -4.71 5.32
CA GLY A 67 -1.39 -4.76 3.92
C GLY A 67 -2.23 -5.97 3.50
N ALA A 68 -2.31 -6.18 2.19
CA ALA A 68 -3.20 -7.17 1.58
C ALA A 68 -2.88 -8.62 2.00
N TYR A 69 -1.63 -8.92 2.34
CA TYR A 69 -1.19 -10.24 2.81
C TYR A 69 -0.81 -10.23 4.30
N SER A 70 -1.56 -9.45 5.09
CA SER A 70 -1.34 -9.26 6.53
C SER A 70 -1.16 -10.57 7.29
N ALA A 71 -0.02 -10.69 7.97
CA ALA A 71 0.24 -11.77 8.92
C ALA A 71 -0.63 -11.60 10.17
N VAL A 72 -0.85 -10.36 10.62
CA VAL A 72 -1.71 -10.04 11.76
C VAL A 72 -3.13 -10.57 11.54
N ARG A 73 -3.73 -10.27 10.38
CA ARG A 73 -5.08 -10.73 10.03
C ARG A 73 -5.15 -12.25 9.96
N GLN A 74 -4.15 -12.91 9.35
CA GLN A 74 -4.12 -14.37 9.24
C GLN A 74 -4.16 -15.04 10.62
N ARG A 75 -3.32 -14.59 11.57
CA ARG A 75 -3.28 -15.12 12.94
C ARG A 75 -4.56 -14.86 13.72
N MET A 76 -5.11 -13.65 13.61
CA MET A 76 -6.40 -13.32 14.21
C MET A 76 -7.52 -14.25 13.68
N TYR A 77 -7.54 -14.50 12.38
CA TYR A 77 -8.52 -15.39 11.76
C TYR A 77 -8.34 -16.85 12.14
N GLU A 78 -7.10 -17.34 12.32
CA GLU A 78 -6.82 -18.67 12.86
C GLU A 78 -7.46 -18.84 14.25
N SER A 79 -7.27 -17.85 15.15
CA SER A 79 -7.87 -17.85 16.49
C SER A 79 -9.41 -17.81 16.45
N LEU A 80 -10.00 -16.92 15.63
CA LEU A 80 -11.45 -16.83 15.48
C LEU A 80 -12.08 -18.07 14.85
N ARG A 81 -11.38 -18.73 13.92
CA ARG A 81 -11.82 -20.01 13.33
C ARG A 81 -11.92 -21.10 14.39
N GLN A 82 -10.93 -21.20 15.29
CA GLN A 82 -10.96 -22.17 16.39
C GLN A 82 -12.13 -21.92 17.34
N LYS A 83 -12.51 -20.64 17.53
CA LYS A 83 -13.67 -20.24 18.34
C LYS A 83 -15.01 -20.34 17.59
N GLY A 84 -15.00 -20.62 16.28
CA GLY A 84 -16.22 -20.63 15.45
C GLY A 84 -16.86 -19.24 15.26
N GLN A 85 -16.08 -18.16 15.41
CA GLN A 85 -16.56 -16.78 15.45
C GLN A 85 -16.23 -15.96 14.18
N ILE A 86 -15.62 -16.57 13.16
CA ILE A 86 -15.27 -15.86 11.93
C ILE A 86 -16.51 -15.66 11.02
N PRO A 87 -16.81 -14.43 10.58
CA PRO A 87 -17.84 -14.19 9.58
C PRO A 87 -17.50 -14.88 8.25
N LYS A 88 -18.51 -15.38 7.52
CA LYS A 88 -18.29 -16.04 6.22
C LYS A 88 -17.70 -15.09 5.17
N SER A 89 -18.09 -13.82 5.20
CA SER A 89 -17.59 -12.78 4.29
C SER A 89 -16.07 -12.60 4.39
N ASP A 90 -15.51 -12.76 5.60
CA ASP A 90 -14.08 -12.58 5.88
C ASP A 90 -13.23 -13.76 5.38
N LEU A 91 -13.89 -14.86 4.97
CA LEU A 91 -13.25 -16.02 4.37
C LEU A 91 -13.19 -15.95 2.86
N GLU A 92 -13.86 -14.98 2.25
CA GLU A 92 -13.87 -14.80 0.80
C GLU A 92 -12.50 -14.32 0.32
N ASP A 93 -12.05 -14.86 -0.82
CA ASP A 93 -10.82 -14.40 -1.45
C ASP A 93 -10.97 -12.93 -1.87
N LEU A 94 -9.86 -12.19 -1.79
CA LEU A 94 -9.82 -10.82 -2.30
C LEU A 94 -10.22 -10.83 -3.79
N PRO A 95 -11.21 -10.03 -4.21
CA PRO A 95 -11.75 -10.06 -5.58
C PRO A 95 -10.76 -9.52 -6.62
N PHE A 96 -9.61 -8.99 -6.20
CA PHE A 96 -8.63 -8.39 -7.07
C PHE A 96 -7.71 -9.44 -7.70
N ARG A 97 -7.88 -9.67 -8.99
CA ARG A 97 -6.98 -10.51 -9.82
C ARG A 97 -6.03 -9.68 -10.70
N CYS A 98 -5.79 -8.42 -10.35
CA CYS A 98 -4.85 -7.57 -11.07
C CYS A 98 -3.47 -7.68 -10.41
N THR A 99 -2.45 -8.05 -11.19
CA THR A 99 -1.06 -7.86 -10.79
C THR A 99 -0.61 -6.51 -11.34
N CYS A 100 -0.55 -5.49 -10.47
CA CYS A 100 -0.01 -4.19 -10.84
C CYS A 100 1.51 -4.23 -10.69
N LEU A 101 2.23 -4.20 -11.82
CA LEU A 101 3.66 -3.87 -11.81
C LEU A 101 3.75 -2.34 -11.82
N VAL A 102 4.19 -1.75 -10.72
CA VAL A 102 4.39 -0.30 -10.62
C VAL A 102 5.88 -0.01 -10.70
N GLY A 103 6.29 0.65 -11.78
CA GLY A 103 7.60 1.26 -11.90
C GLY A 103 7.52 2.74 -11.54
N GLN A 104 8.52 3.25 -10.83
CA GLN A 104 8.71 4.69 -10.65
C GLN A 104 10.11 5.02 -11.11
N THR A 105 10.24 6.00 -11.99
CA THR A 105 11.54 6.57 -12.35
C THR A 105 11.88 7.71 -11.40
N GLU A 106 13.13 8.13 -11.40
CA GLU A 106 13.48 9.46 -10.93
C GLU A 106 13.00 10.51 -11.96
N VAL A 107 13.17 11.79 -11.61
CA VAL A 107 12.90 12.87 -12.57
C VAL A 107 13.83 12.66 -13.77
N LEU A 108 13.22 12.46 -14.94
CA LEU A 108 13.93 12.21 -16.18
C LEU A 108 14.43 13.55 -16.76
N ASP A 109 15.66 13.57 -17.28
CA ASP A 109 16.24 14.75 -17.92
C ASP A 109 15.56 15.01 -19.29
N PRO A 110 14.92 16.17 -19.52
CA PRO A 110 14.31 16.49 -20.80
C PRO A 110 15.30 16.63 -21.96
N GLU A 111 16.60 16.81 -21.71
CA GLU A 111 17.62 16.79 -22.76
C GLU A 111 17.95 15.36 -23.21
N GLU A 112 17.96 14.41 -22.28
CA GLU A 112 18.13 12.99 -22.58
C GLU A 112 16.84 12.36 -23.15
N TYR A 113 15.67 12.82 -22.67
CA TYR A 113 14.33 12.36 -23.08
C TYR A 113 13.49 13.52 -23.64
N PRO A 114 13.72 13.96 -24.89
CA PRO A 114 13.05 15.12 -25.48
C PRO A 114 11.53 15.06 -25.51
N GLN A 115 10.93 13.85 -25.46
CA GLN A 115 9.48 13.65 -25.42
C GLN A 115 8.83 14.31 -24.20
N LEU A 116 9.59 14.53 -23.12
CA LEU A 116 9.12 15.23 -21.93
C LEU A 116 8.87 16.72 -22.14
N LYS A 117 9.41 17.30 -23.23
CA LYS A 117 9.17 18.70 -23.62
C LYS A 117 7.85 18.88 -24.38
N GLU A 118 7.20 17.79 -24.79
CA GLU A 118 5.93 17.86 -25.49
C GLU A 118 4.80 18.26 -24.53
N PRO A 119 3.81 19.06 -24.98
CA PRO A 119 2.67 19.45 -24.15
C PRO A 119 1.69 18.29 -23.90
N ILE A 120 1.95 17.12 -24.48
CA ILE A 120 1.11 15.92 -24.37
C ILE A 120 1.91 14.77 -23.75
N CYS A 121 1.28 14.05 -22.81
CA CYS A 121 1.85 12.83 -22.26
C CYS A 121 1.66 11.66 -23.23
N GLN A 122 2.73 10.97 -23.57
CA GLN A 122 2.66 9.73 -24.33
C GLN A 122 2.65 8.54 -23.36
N PHE A 123 1.65 7.65 -23.48
CA PHE A 123 1.61 6.39 -22.75
C PHE A 123 1.27 5.24 -23.71
N TRP A 124 1.86 4.07 -23.48
CA TRP A 124 1.67 2.91 -24.35
C TRP A 124 0.84 1.84 -23.66
N SER A 125 -0.28 1.45 -24.27
CA SER A 125 -1.11 0.36 -23.78
C SER A 125 -1.05 -0.82 -24.74
N THR A 126 -0.54 -1.96 -24.29
CA THR A 126 -0.48 -3.20 -25.09
C THR A 126 -1.58 -4.17 -24.66
N LEU A 127 -2.66 -4.23 -25.43
CA LEU A 127 -3.73 -5.22 -25.20
C LEU A 127 -3.43 -6.50 -25.97
N GLY A 128 -3.18 -7.60 -25.26
CA GLY A 128 -3.02 -8.92 -25.88
C GLY A 128 -4.38 -9.53 -26.24
N GLU A 129 -4.58 -9.88 -27.52
CA GLU A 129 -5.73 -10.67 -27.96
C GLU A 129 -5.51 -12.16 -27.65
N ASN A 130 -6.54 -12.86 -27.16
CA ASN A 130 -6.50 -14.30 -26.85
C ASN A 130 -5.38 -14.73 -25.88
N LYS A 131 -4.91 -13.83 -25.01
CA LYS A 131 -3.91 -14.13 -23.97
C LYS A 131 -4.57 -14.13 -22.59
N ARG A 132 -4.02 -14.94 -21.67
CA ARG A 132 -4.51 -15.05 -20.28
C ARG A 132 -4.33 -13.76 -19.47
N TYR A 133 -3.44 -12.86 -19.91
CA TYR A 133 -3.14 -11.60 -19.25
C TYR A 133 -3.07 -10.48 -20.30
N SER A 134 -3.60 -9.32 -19.94
CA SER A 134 -3.39 -8.05 -20.65
C SER A 134 -2.67 -7.08 -19.72
N GLY A 135 -1.74 -6.30 -20.27
CA GLY A 135 -0.99 -5.29 -19.54
C GLY A 135 -1.45 -3.89 -19.95
N LYS A 136 -1.64 -3.00 -18.99
CA LYS A 136 -1.79 -1.58 -19.25
C LYS A 136 -0.69 -0.84 -18.51
N ILE A 137 0.09 -0.04 -19.22
CA ILE A 137 1.00 0.91 -18.62
C ILE A 137 0.24 2.23 -18.55
N HIS A 138 0.22 2.80 -17.36
CA HIS A 138 -0.37 4.11 -17.11
C HIS A 138 0.75 5.01 -16.63
N ASP A 139 1.14 5.95 -17.48
CA ASP A 139 2.08 7.01 -17.12
C ASP A 139 1.26 8.20 -16.64
N TRP A 140 1.64 8.75 -15.48
CA TRP A 140 1.02 9.92 -14.91
C TRP A 140 2.07 11.03 -14.87
N LEU A 141 1.77 12.18 -15.49
CA LEU A 141 2.50 13.40 -15.24
C LEU A 141 2.12 13.89 -13.84
N ASP A 142 3.10 13.97 -12.94
CA ASP A 142 2.98 14.80 -11.76
C ASP A 142 2.95 16.25 -12.25
N ASN A 143 1.76 16.84 -12.36
CA ASN A 143 1.61 18.28 -12.49
C ASN A 143 2.00 18.93 -11.16
N LEU A 144 3.32 19.00 -10.91
CA LEU A 144 3.91 19.79 -9.82
C LEU A 144 4.13 21.26 -10.21
N LEU A 145 3.62 21.68 -11.37
CA LEU A 145 3.66 23.06 -11.83
C LEU A 145 2.28 23.43 -12.39
N ASP A 146 1.37 23.82 -11.51
CA ASP A 146 0.47 24.93 -11.82
C ASP A 146 0.93 26.07 -10.89
N ASP A 147 1.75 26.97 -11.45
CA ASP A 147 1.88 28.33 -10.94
C ASP A 147 0.49 28.99 -11.02
N ASP A 148 -0.08 29.33 -9.87
CA ASP A 148 -0.93 30.49 -9.59
C ASP A 148 -1.38 30.51 -8.11
#